data_AF-A0A372QZ43-F1
#
_entry.id   AF-A0A372QZ43-F1
#
_cell.length_a   1.000
_cell.length_b   1.000
_cell.length_c   1.000
_cell.angle_alpha   90.00
_cell.angle_beta   90.00
_cell.angle_gamma   90.00
#
_symmetry.space_group_name_H-M   'P 1'
#
loop_
_entity.id
_entity.type
_entity.pdbx_description
1 polymer ?
#
loop_
_entity_poly.entity_id
_entity_poly.type
_entity_poly.pdbx_seq_one_letter_code
_entity_poly.pdbx_strand_id
1 'polypeptide(L)'
;MKAYVQALHKEISFRIKNLEEQIKKNTSLITSKETMNNPLNYLTKDNFTQSSFYVSWKKLLNEVKLSNSKYNKDHFELTIRFHIFSNQINHQEFPLNEALNMIYEMKGDGIEPTFETFKILLEGHANSPEYNSSKQTLQRIENTLGIFNMMKSFGYDMNNIEIFQTLLDSCIPKYERFTDIDFKPIRLKIKEKIKHINNLIKIHKAKHNQKSMLTLLELYGCIHSFSEMRHIWFDMFLSGYHRNLNFYKTFIKASSQNIRESTYCLDVLRHQMSKEYPPVYPDLETYNLLLECCIKCDDLITKKQITNHIMKHYSSTQNSQ
;
A
#
# COMPACT_ATOMS: atom_id res chain seq x y z
N MET A 1 -18.55 4.71 27.53
CA MET A 1 -17.47 3.86 26.96
C MET A 1 -17.89 2.38 26.78
N LYS A 2 -18.35 1.64 27.80
CA LYS A 2 -18.88 0.26 27.63
C LYS A 2 -20.04 0.15 26.63
N ALA A 3 -20.99 1.09 26.66
CA ALA A 3 -22.09 1.15 25.70
C ALA A 3 -21.63 1.43 24.25
N TYR A 4 -20.53 2.15 24.07
CA TYR A 4 -19.95 2.48 22.76
C TYR A 4 -19.20 1.28 22.16
N VAL A 5 -18.41 0.58 22.97
CA VAL A 5 -17.76 -0.68 22.56
C VAL A 5 -18.80 -1.77 22.28
N GLN A 6 -19.87 -1.84 23.08
CA GLN A 6 -20.99 -2.76 22.82
C GLN A 6 -21.77 -2.41 21.54
N ALA A 7 -21.97 -1.12 21.24
CA ALA A 7 -22.58 -0.70 19.99
C ALA A 7 -21.71 -1.04 18.77
N LEU A 8 -20.40 -0.82 18.86
CA LEU A 8 -19.43 -1.23 17.83
C LEU A 8 -19.39 -2.75 17.66
N HIS A 9 -19.34 -3.53 18.75
CA HIS A 9 -19.40 -4.99 18.67
C HIS A 9 -20.72 -5.49 18.08
N LYS A 10 -21.84 -4.85 18.40
CA LYS A 10 -23.16 -5.22 17.89
C LYS A 10 -23.31 -4.88 16.41
N GLU A 11 -22.77 -3.75 15.96
CA GLU A 11 -22.74 -3.35 14.55
C GLU A 11 -21.80 -4.24 13.74
N ILE A 12 -20.62 -4.57 14.27
CA ILE A 12 -19.67 -5.51 13.65
C ILE A 12 -20.28 -6.91 13.56
N SER A 13 -20.93 -7.38 14.63
CA SER A 13 -21.62 -8.69 14.64
C SER A 13 -22.79 -8.73 13.68
N PHE A 14 -23.56 -7.64 13.57
CA PHE A 14 -24.64 -7.51 12.60
C PHE A 14 -24.12 -7.57 11.16
N ARG A 15 -23.00 -6.91 10.87
CA ARG A 15 -22.35 -6.93 9.55
C ARG A 15 -21.74 -8.28 9.20
N ILE A 16 -21.13 -8.98 10.17
CA ILE A 16 -20.62 -10.35 9.98
C ILE A 16 -21.78 -11.31 9.67
N LYS A 17 -22.88 -11.22 10.40
CA LYS A 17 -24.07 -12.06 10.18
C LYS A 17 -24.70 -11.83 8.81
N ASN A 18 -24.75 -10.57 8.37
CA ASN A 18 -25.27 -10.19 7.06
C ASN A 18 -24.32 -10.64 5.93
N LEU A 19 -23.00 -10.62 6.16
CA LEU A 19 -22.00 -11.21 5.25
C LEU A 19 -22.12 -12.73 5.18
N GLU A 20 -22.36 -13.42 6.29
CA GLU A 20 -22.59 -14.87 6.33
C GLU A 20 -23.89 -15.27 5.60
N GLU A 21 -24.96 -14.48 5.74
CA GLU A 21 -26.21 -14.67 4.99
C GLU A 21 -26.05 -14.38 3.49
N GLN A 22 -25.24 -13.38 3.12
CA GLN A 22 -24.88 -13.13 1.72
C GLN A 22 -24.00 -14.23 1.13
N ILE A 23 -23.07 -14.79 1.90
CA ILE A 23 -22.24 -15.94 1.49
C ILE A 23 -23.11 -17.18 1.30
N LYS A 24 -24.13 -17.40 2.15
CA LYS A 24 -25.14 -18.47 1.97
C LYS A 24 -26.04 -18.27 0.75
N LYS A 25 -26.38 -17.03 0.40
CA LYS A 25 -27.10 -16.73 -0.85
C LYS A 25 -26.22 -16.91 -2.08
N ASN A 26 -24.96 -16.50 -2.02
CA ASN A 26 -23.99 -16.58 -3.13
C ASN A 26 -23.51 -18.02 -3.40
N THR A 27 -23.64 -18.95 -2.45
CA THR A 27 -23.39 -20.38 -2.69
C THR A 27 -24.50 -21.06 -3.52
N SER A 28 -25.65 -20.41 -3.74
CA SER A 28 -26.73 -20.89 -4.62
C SER A 28 -26.71 -20.31 -6.03
N LEU A 29 -25.82 -19.36 -6.33
CA LEU A 29 -25.73 -18.66 -7.62
C LEU A 29 -24.26 -18.44 -7.99
N ILE A 30 -23.66 -19.42 -8.67
CA ILE A 30 -22.40 -19.23 -9.38
C ILE A 30 -22.73 -18.53 -10.72
N THR A 31 -21.81 -17.68 -11.18
CA THR A 31 -21.72 -17.00 -12.50
C THR A 31 -22.31 -15.58 -12.63
N SER A 32 -21.57 -14.58 -12.13
CA SER A 32 -21.29 -13.36 -12.89
C SER A 32 -20.08 -12.64 -12.27
N LYS A 33 -19.23 -12.10 -13.14
CA LYS A 33 -18.08 -11.26 -12.77
C LYS A 33 -18.59 -10.00 -12.09
N GLU A 34 -18.46 -9.91 -10.77
CA GLU A 34 -18.47 -8.63 -10.08
C GLU A 34 -17.20 -8.50 -9.26
N THR A 35 -16.41 -7.52 -9.67
CA THR A 35 -15.34 -6.88 -8.91
C THR A 35 -15.68 -6.82 -7.44
N MET A 36 -14.85 -7.43 -6.58
CA MET A 36 -14.87 -7.14 -5.15
C MET A 36 -14.53 -5.67 -4.95
N ASN A 37 -15.56 -4.83 -4.98
CA ASN A 37 -15.49 -3.43 -4.64
C ASN A 37 -15.21 -3.31 -3.15
N ASN A 38 -14.12 -2.62 -2.84
CA ASN A 38 -13.76 -2.22 -1.49
C ASN A 38 -14.97 -1.52 -0.83
N PRO A 39 -15.37 -1.86 0.41
CA PRO A 39 -16.57 -1.29 1.06
C PRO A 39 -16.53 0.25 1.25
N LEU A 40 -15.39 0.89 0.98
CA LEU A 40 -15.24 2.35 0.91
C LEU A 40 -15.91 2.98 -0.33
N ASN A 41 -16.22 2.22 -1.39
CA ASN A 41 -16.85 2.76 -2.61
C ASN A 41 -18.31 3.21 -2.45
N TYR A 42 -18.96 2.91 -1.31
CA TYR A 42 -20.34 3.36 -1.02
C TYR A 42 -20.41 4.67 -0.22
N LEU A 43 -19.29 5.16 0.30
CA LEU A 43 -19.20 6.43 1.02
C LEU A 43 -18.83 7.55 0.04
N THR A 44 -19.82 8.05 -0.69
CA THR A 44 -19.67 9.31 -1.42
C THR A 44 -19.63 10.49 -0.45
N LYS A 45 -19.08 11.63 -0.86
CA LYS A 45 -19.06 12.87 -0.06
C LYS A 45 -20.44 13.19 0.53
N ASP A 46 -21.47 13.13 -0.31
CA ASP A 46 -22.83 13.51 0.07
C ASP A 46 -23.39 12.53 1.12
N ASN A 47 -23.17 11.23 0.92
CA ASN A 47 -23.57 10.21 1.89
C ASN A 47 -22.81 10.31 3.22
N PHE A 48 -21.52 10.68 3.18
CA PHE A 48 -20.69 10.79 4.38
C PHE A 48 -21.06 12.01 5.22
N THR A 49 -21.17 13.19 4.61
CA THR A 49 -21.51 14.44 5.31
C THR A 49 -22.94 14.46 5.83
N GLN A 50 -23.86 13.71 5.18
CA GLN A 50 -25.23 13.50 5.66
C GLN A 50 -25.37 12.31 6.62
N SER A 51 -24.30 11.53 6.82
CA SER A 51 -24.35 10.36 7.69
C SER A 51 -24.63 10.77 9.14
N SER A 52 -25.41 9.94 9.83
CA SER A 52 -25.65 10.10 11.27
C SER A 52 -24.35 10.13 12.07
N PHE A 53 -23.32 9.45 11.59
CA PHE A 53 -21.98 9.47 12.16
C PHE A 53 -21.35 10.87 12.10
N TYR A 54 -21.26 11.49 10.92
CA TYR A 54 -20.65 12.81 10.74
C TYR A 54 -21.39 13.89 11.53
N VAL A 55 -22.73 13.88 11.47
CA VAL A 55 -23.57 14.82 12.22
C VAL A 55 -23.34 14.68 13.73
N SER A 56 -23.31 13.44 14.24
CA SER A 56 -23.04 13.17 15.66
C SER A 56 -21.62 13.60 16.07
N TRP A 57 -20.63 13.38 15.20
CA TRP A 57 -19.26 13.81 15.43
C TRP A 57 -19.13 15.34 15.53
N LYS A 58 -19.74 16.08 14.60
CA LYS A 58 -19.76 17.56 14.64
C LYS A 58 -20.45 18.08 15.90
N LYS A 59 -21.57 17.46 16.30
CA LYS A 59 -22.28 17.81 17.53
C LYS A 59 -21.39 17.59 18.76
N LEU A 60 -20.73 16.43 18.86
CA LEU A 60 -19.79 16.12 19.93
C LEU A 60 -18.66 17.14 20.00
N LEU A 61 -18.01 17.47 18.87
CA LEU A 61 -16.93 18.47 18.86
C LEU A 61 -17.40 19.85 19.35
N ASN A 62 -18.62 20.27 18.99
CA ASN A 62 -19.19 21.53 19.46
C ASN A 62 -19.49 21.50 20.97
N GLU A 63 -20.06 20.40 21.47
CA GLU A 63 -20.32 20.23 22.91
C GLU A 63 -19.02 20.23 23.72
N VAL A 64 -17.97 19.56 23.23
CA VAL A 64 -16.68 19.54 23.90
C VAL A 64 -16.05 20.93 23.90
N LYS A 65 -16.08 21.67 22.77
CA LYS A 65 -15.62 23.06 22.70
C LYS A 65 -16.36 23.98 23.69
N LEU A 66 -17.68 23.83 23.81
CA LEU A 66 -18.50 24.63 24.73
C LEU A 66 -18.28 24.26 26.21
N SER A 67 -17.92 23.01 26.48
CA SER A 67 -17.71 22.51 27.85
C SER A 67 -16.45 23.06 28.53
N ASN A 68 -15.57 23.75 27.80
CA ASN A 68 -14.26 24.21 28.30
C ASN A 68 -13.42 23.07 28.94
N SER A 69 -13.70 21.82 28.57
CA SER A 69 -13.01 20.67 29.12
C SER A 69 -11.59 20.60 28.57
N LYS A 70 -10.62 20.27 29.43
CA LYS A 70 -9.25 20.00 28.98
C LYS A 70 -9.25 18.77 28.10
N TYR A 71 -8.75 18.91 26.88
CA TYR A 71 -8.47 17.76 26.03
C TYR A 71 -7.46 16.85 26.70
N ASN A 72 -7.57 15.56 26.41
CA ASN A 72 -6.58 14.58 26.80
C ASN A 72 -5.99 13.93 25.54
N LYS A 73 -4.97 13.10 25.73
CA LYS A 73 -4.31 12.38 24.63
C LYS A 73 -5.30 11.65 23.72
N ASP A 74 -6.25 10.92 24.31
CA ASP A 74 -7.20 10.09 23.54
C ASP A 74 -8.11 10.93 22.63
N HIS A 75 -8.47 12.14 23.07
CA HIS A 75 -9.25 13.08 22.25
C HIS A 75 -8.46 13.51 21.00
N PHE A 76 -7.19 13.88 21.16
CA PHE A 76 -6.36 14.26 20.02
C PHE A 76 -6.15 13.09 19.07
N GLU A 77 -5.84 11.89 19.59
CA GLU A 77 -5.64 10.71 18.74
C GLU A 77 -6.90 10.35 17.96
N LEU A 78 -8.07 10.37 18.61
CA LEU A 78 -9.35 10.11 17.95
C LEU A 78 -9.67 11.16 16.87
N THR A 79 -9.37 12.43 17.15
CA THR A 79 -9.57 13.54 16.22
C THR A 79 -8.66 13.39 15.00
N ILE A 80 -7.37 13.08 15.20
CA ILE A 80 -6.42 12.80 14.11
C ILE A 80 -6.90 11.63 13.25
N ARG A 81 -7.32 10.51 13.86
CA ARG A 81 -7.87 9.35 13.14
C ARG A 81 -9.10 9.73 12.32
N PHE A 82 -9.99 10.55 12.88
CA PHE A 82 -11.16 11.06 12.17
C PHE A 82 -10.78 11.92 10.96
N HIS A 83 -9.84 12.85 11.11
CA HIS A 83 -9.38 13.68 9.98
C HIS A 83 -8.77 12.83 8.87
N ILE A 84 -7.95 11.83 9.21
CA ILE A 84 -7.35 10.92 8.22
C ILE A 84 -8.41 10.09 7.50
N PHE A 85 -9.38 9.54 8.24
CA PHE A 85 -10.49 8.80 7.65
C PHE A 85 -11.32 9.68 6.71
N SER A 86 -11.64 10.90 7.16
CA SER A 86 -12.42 11.86 6.36
C SER A 86 -11.66 12.33 5.12
N ASN A 87 -10.33 12.48 5.22
CA ASN A 87 -9.46 12.79 4.08
C ASN A 87 -9.49 11.70 3.00
N GLN A 88 -9.60 10.42 3.39
CA GLN A 88 -9.74 9.32 2.44
C GLN A 88 -11.04 9.38 1.63
N ILE A 89 -12.08 10.01 2.18
CA ILE A 89 -13.38 10.20 1.53
C ILE A 89 -13.39 11.50 0.70
N ASN A 90 -12.96 12.61 1.29
CA ASN A 90 -12.93 13.93 0.66
C ASN A 90 -11.74 14.77 1.16
N HIS A 91 -10.59 14.61 0.52
CA HIS A 91 -9.36 15.33 0.90
C HIS A 91 -9.42 16.85 0.66
N GLN A 92 -10.35 17.36 -0.15
CA GLN A 92 -10.50 18.81 -0.37
C GLN A 92 -11.11 19.51 0.84
N GLU A 93 -12.04 18.84 1.51
CA GLU A 93 -12.72 19.37 2.71
C GLU A 93 -11.97 19.02 4.00
N PHE A 94 -11.24 17.90 4.00
CA PHE A 94 -10.48 17.42 5.15
C PHE A 94 -9.01 17.28 4.78
N PRO A 95 -8.25 18.37 4.58
CA PRO A 95 -6.84 18.29 4.25
C PRO A 95 -6.03 17.72 5.42
N LEU A 96 -5.01 16.90 5.13
CA LEU A 96 -4.23 16.27 6.21
C LEU A 96 -3.41 17.25 7.05
N ASN A 97 -3.17 18.46 6.56
CA ASN A 97 -2.50 19.49 7.35
C ASN A 97 -3.25 19.80 8.65
N GLU A 98 -4.58 19.66 8.70
CA GLU A 98 -5.34 19.82 9.94
C GLU A 98 -4.98 18.74 10.96
N ALA A 99 -4.84 17.49 10.53
CA ALA A 99 -4.40 16.40 11.39
C ALA A 99 -2.96 16.63 11.90
N LEU A 100 -2.08 17.17 11.06
CA LEU A 100 -0.71 17.50 11.45
C LEU A 100 -0.68 18.66 12.47
N ASN A 101 -1.54 19.66 12.33
CA ASN A 101 -1.62 20.80 13.25
C ASN A 101 -2.00 20.39 14.68
N MET A 102 -2.73 19.28 14.83
CA MET A 102 -3.07 18.72 16.14
C MET A 102 -1.81 18.39 16.98
N ILE A 103 -0.66 18.10 16.35
CA ILE A 103 0.61 17.89 17.08
C ILE A 103 1.07 19.17 17.78
N TYR A 104 0.88 20.33 17.15
CA TYR A 104 1.22 21.62 17.75
C TYR A 104 0.22 22.01 18.84
N GLU A 105 -1.07 21.70 18.65
CA GLU A 105 -2.10 21.92 19.68
C GLU A 105 -1.84 21.06 20.92
N MET A 106 -1.54 19.76 20.74
CA MET A 106 -1.13 18.87 21.83
C MET A 106 0.02 19.48 22.65
N LYS A 107 1.06 19.96 21.96
CA LYS A 107 2.20 20.62 22.62
C LYS A 107 1.81 21.90 23.36
N GLY A 108 0.93 22.73 22.77
CA GLY A 108 0.41 23.94 23.40
C GLY A 108 -0.38 23.66 24.68
N ASP A 109 -1.10 22.54 24.69
CA ASP A 109 -1.89 22.06 25.84
C ASP A 109 -1.04 21.27 26.87
N GLY A 110 0.27 21.15 26.65
CA GLY A 110 1.18 20.40 27.53
C GLY A 110 0.99 18.89 27.46
N ILE A 111 0.43 18.37 26.37
CA ILE A 111 0.21 16.95 26.10
C ILE A 111 1.25 16.49 25.09
N GLU A 112 2.04 15.48 25.46
CA GLU A 112 3.03 14.94 24.54
C GLU A 112 2.38 14.00 23.51
N PRO A 113 2.62 14.20 22.20
CA PRO A 113 2.24 13.24 21.18
C PRO A 113 2.96 11.91 21.40
N THR A 114 2.27 10.81 21.19
CA THR A 114 2.84 9.47 21.39
C THR A 114 3.36 8.86 20.10
N PHE A 115 4.12 7.77 20.23
CA PHE A 115 4.54 6.97 19.08
C PHE A 115 3.36 6.62 18.16
N GLU A 116 2.24 6.17 18.74
CA GLU A 116 1.04 5.83 17.98
C GLU A 116 0.44 7.05 17.26
N THR A 117 0.45 8.22 17.90
CA THR A 117 0.01 9.49 17.29
C THR A 117 0.77 9.78 16.00
N PHE A 118 2.10 9.65 16.03
CA PHE A 118 2.93 9.85 14.85
C PHE A 118 2.78 8.73 13.81
N LYS A 119 2.63 7.47 14.25
CA LYS A 119 2.40 6.33 13.36
C LYS A 119 1.14 6.54 12.51
N ILE A 120 0.04 6.94 13.15
CA ILE A 120 -1.23 7.25 12.49
C ILE A 120 -1.04 8.37 11.45
N LEU A 121 -0.36 9.47 11.81
CA LEU A 121 -0.09 10.56 10.87
C LEU A 121 0.77 10.11 9.69
N LEU A 122 1.82 9.34 9.96
CA LEU A 122 2.71 8.83 8.93
C LEU A 122 1.96 7.94 7.93
N GLU A 123 1.14 7.01 8.42
CA GLU A 123 0.29 6.15 7.62
C GLU A 123 -0.78 6.94 6.86
N GLY A 124 -1.40 7.93 7.50
CA GLY A 124 -2.36 8.83 6.88
C GLY A 124 -1.78 9.58 5.70
N HIS A 125 -0.63 10.25 5.88
CA HIS A 125 0.04 10.98 4.82
C HIS A 125 0.55 10.05 3.69
N ALA A 126 1.06 8.86 4.00
CA ALA A 126 1.48 7.90 2.98
C ALA A 126 0.30 7.38 2.13
N ASN A 127 -0.90 7.28 2.71
CA ASN A 127 -2.06 6.69 2.04
C ASN A 127 -3.07 7.70 1.51
N SER A 128 -2.92 8.98 1.82
CA SER A 128 -3.85 10.03 1.41
C SER A 128 -4.08 10.11 -0.10
N PRO A 129 -5.34 10.25 -0.56
CA PRO A 129 -5.65 10.55 -1.94
C PRO A 129 -5.22 11.97 -2.36
N GLU A 130 -5.03 12.89 -1.41
CA GLU A 130 -4.54 14.26 -1.63
C GLU A 130 -3.24 14.30 -2.43
N TYR A 131 -2.43 13.23 -2.32
CA TYR A 131 -1.12 13.14 -2.95
C TYR A 131 -0.97 11.97 -3.92
N ASN A 132 -2.08 11.47 -4.49
CA ASN A 132 -2.01 10.33 -5.40
C ASN A 132 -1.50 10.69 -6.81
N SER A 133 -1.57 11.96 -7.22
CA SER A 133 -1.03 12.39 -8.52
C SER A 133 0.49 12.27 -8.58
N SER A 134 1.04 12.14 -9.80
CA SER A 134 2.48 12.09 -10.04
C SER A 134 3.22 13.31 -9.51
N LYS A 135 2.67 14.51 -9.76
CA LYS A 135 3.22 15.77 -9.28
C LYS A 135 3.27 15.84 -7.75
N GLN A 136 2.25 15.32 -7.07
CA GLN A 136 2.14 15.37 -5.61
C GLN A 136 2.81 14.19 -4.90
N THR A 137 3.28 13.16 -5.63
CA THR A 137 4.01 12.03 -5.04
C THR A 137 5.25 12.50 -4.28
N LEU A 138 5.97 13.50 -4.79
CA LEU A 138 7.11 14.08 -4.07
C LEU A 138 6.67 14.77 -2.77
N GLN A 139 5.58 15.55 -2.81
CA GLN A 139 5.04 16.19 -1.61
C GLN A 139 4.66 15.16 -0.55
N ARG A 140 4.07 14.02 -0.96
CA ARG A 140 3.77 12.90 -0.06
C ARG A 140 5.01 12.40 0.66
N ILE A 141 6.08 12.16 -0.11
CA ILE A 141 7.35 11.65 0.42
C ILE A 141 7.92 12.68 1.42
N GLU A 142 7.97 13.96 1.05
CA GLU A 142 8.47 15.02 1.95
C GLU A 142 7.64 15.14 3.23
N ASN A 143 6.31 15.08 3.15
CA ASN A 143 5.44 15.13 4.32
C ASN A 143 5.72 13.94 5.25
N THR A 144 5.85 12.72 4.70
CA THR A 144 6.16 11.53 5.50
C THR A 144 7.57 11.57 6.12
N LEU A 145 8.57 12.11 5.40
CA LEU A 145 9.91 12.34 5.96
C LEU A 145 9.90 13.43 7.03
N GLY A 146 9.08 14.47 6.88
CA GLY A 146 8.86 15.50 7.88
C GLY A 146 8.34 14.90 9.19
N ILE A 147 7.33 14.04 9.11
CA ILE A 147 6.78 13.33 10.28
C ILE A 147 7.83 12.40 10.91
N PHE A 148 8.60 11.66 10.10
CA PHE A 148 9.73 10.85 10.60
C PHE A 148 10.75 11.69 11.38
N ASN A 149 11.10 12.88 10.87
CA ASN A 149 12.04 13.77 11.54
C ASN A 149 11.45 14.34 12.84
N MET A 150 10.14 14.61 12.89
CA MET A 150 9.46 14.97 14.13
C MET A 150 9.53 13.82 15.14
N MET A 151 9.20 12.58 14.75
CA MET A 151 9.34 11.42 15.65
C MET A 151 10.74 11.33 16.26
N LYS A 152 11.77 11.52 15.43
CA LYS A 152 13.16 11.54 15.88
C LYS A 152 13.45 12.69 16.85
N SER A 153 12.93 13.90 16.59
CA SER A 153 13.15 15.07 17.47
C SER A 153 12.47 14.93 18.83
N PHE A 154 11.37 14.17 18.90
CA PHE A 154 10.70 13.80 20.15
C PHE A 154 11.40 12.64 20.89
N GLY A 155 12.52 12.12 20.35
CA GLY A 155 13.34 11.11 21.01
C GLY A 155 12.83 9.67 20.87
N TYR A 156 11.92 9.40 19.92
CA TYR A 156 11.44 8.04 19.68
C TYR A 156 12.50 7.14 19.04
N ASP A 157 12.47 5.85 19.39
CA ASP A 157 13.32 4.85 18.75
C ASP A 157 12.88 4.64 17.30
N MET A 158 13.81 4.90 16.38
CA MET A 158 13.60 4.78 14.95
C MET A 158 14.08 3.42 14.40
N ASN A 159 14.60 2.52 15.24
CA ASN A 159 14.92 1.14 14.86
C ASN A 159 13.65 0.28 14.72
N ASN A 160 12.73 0.72 13.85
CA ASN A 160 11.46 0.06 13.62
C ASN A 160 11.17 0.01 12.11
N ILE A 161 11.17 -1.20 11.55
CA ILE A 161 10.95 -1.43 10.12
C ILE A 161 9.54 -1.01 9.67
N GLU A 162 8.54 -0.97 10.55
CA GLU A 162 7.18 -0.51 10.18
C GLU A 162 7.17 0.96 9.78
N ILE A 163 7.95 1.81 10.45
CA ILE A 163 8.08 3.23 10.11
C ILE A 163 8.68 3.36 8.70
N PHE A 164 9.77 2.62 8.45
CA PHE A 164 10.45 2.65 7.16
C PHE A 164 9.61 2.01 6.06
N GLN A 165 8.82 0.99 6.36
CA GLN A 165 7.84 0.43 5.44
C GLN A 165 6.88 1.51 4.96
N THR A 166 6.34 2.32 5.86
CA THR A 166 5.43 3.42 5.51
C THR A 166 6.13 4.50 4.68
N LEU A 167 7.40 4.82 4.97
CA LEU A 167 8.21 5.72 4.13
C LEU A 167 8.47 5.17 2.73
N LEU A 168 8.72 3.86 2.61
CA LEU A 168 8.88 3.20 1.31
C LEU A 168 7.55 3.18 0.55
N ASP A 169 6.44 2.85 1.21
CA ASP A 169 5.11 2.84 0.61
C ASP A 169 4.71 4.24 0.10
N SER A 170 5.12 5.32 0.80
CA SER A 170 4.90 6.70 0.35
C SER A 170 5.63 7.03 -0.96
N CYS A 171 6.67 6.29 -1.32
CA CYS A 171 7.39 6.46 -2.58
C CYS A 171 6.70 5.80 -3.78
N ILE A 172 5.70 4.93 -3.60
CA ILE A 172 5.07 4.18 -4.69
C ILE A 172 4.11 5.11 -5.46
N PRO A 173 4.34 5.40 -6.76
CA PRO A 173 3.37 6.15 -7.56
C PRO A 173 2.03 5.40 -7.61
N LYS A 174 0.90 6.04 -7.26
CA LYS A 174 -0.39 5.32 -7.16
C LYS A 174 -1.15 5.22 -8.49
N TYR A 175 -1.11 6.24 -9.34
CA TYR A 175 -1.80 6.23 -10.65
C TYR A 175 -0.92 5.79 -11.83
N GLU A 176 0.39 6.02 -11.75
CA GLU A 176 1.32 5.80 -12.87
C GLU A 176 2.22 4.58 -12.63
N ARG A 177 1.69 3.55 -11.96
CA ARG A 177 2.42 2.30 -11.82
C ARG A 177 2.67 1.75 -13.22
N PHE A 178 3.93 1.60 -13.58
CA PHE A 178 4.35 0.87 -14.76
C PHE A 178 3.94 1.51 -16.11
N THR A 179 3.83 2.85 -16.16
CA THR A 179 3.54 3.62 -17.39
C THR A 179 4.68 4.58 -17.74
N ASP A 180 4.89 4.84 -19.05
CA ASP A 180 6.18 5.34 -19.55
C ASP A 180 6.27 6.83 -19.93
N ILE A 181 5.16 7.54 -20.14
CA ILE A 181 5.21 8.65 -21.13
C ILE A 181 5.63 10.01 -20.54
N ASP A 182 5.41 10.32 -19.25
CA ASP A 182 5.71 11.67 -18.70
C ASP A 182 6.47 11.70 -17.35
N PHE A 183 6.92 10.55 -16.85
CA PHE A 183 7.36 10.43 -15.44
C PHE A 183 8.88 10.63 -15.23
N LYS A 184 9.70 10.83 -16.28
CA LYS A 184 11.17 10.74 -16.19
C LYS A 184 11.84 11.69 -15.19
N PRO A 185 11.55 13.01 -15.14
CA PRO A 185 12.16 13.90 -14.15
C PRO A 185 11.78 13.53 -12.70
N ILE A 186 10.55 13.06 -12.50
CA ILE A 186 10.03 12.67 -11.18
C ILE A 186 10.68 11.37 -10.73
N ARG A 187 10.89 10.39 -11.62
CA ARG A 187 11.59 9.12 -11.34
C ARG A 187 12.96 9.35 -10.70
N LEU A 188 13.74 10.31 -11.20
CA LEU A 188 15.07 10.62 -10.67
C LEU A 188 14.99 11.14 -9.23
N LYS A 189 14.07 12.07 -8.95
CA LYS A 189 13.85 12.61 -7.60
C LYS A 189 13.35 11.53 -6.64
N ILE A 190 12.43 10.67 -7.08
CA ILE A 190 11.96 9.52 -6.27
C ILE A 190 13.14 8.57 -6.00
N LYS A 191 14.00 8.29 -7.00
CA LYS A 191 15.19 7.45 -6.81
C LYS A 191 16.10 7.98 -5.71
N GLU A 192 16.36 9.29 -5.68
CA GLU A 192 17.15 9.93 -4.64
C GLU A 192 16.50 9.78 -3.26
N LYS A 193 15.18 9.94 -3.16
CA LYS A 193 14.44 9.74 -1.92
C LYS A 193 14.47 8.29 -1.43
N ILE A 194 14.33 7.31 -2.32
CA ILE A 194 14.47 5.89 -1.97
C ILE A 194 15.88 5.62 -1.43
N LYS A 195 16.92 6.14 -2.08
CA LYS A 195 18.30 6.01 -1.59
C LYS A 195 18.48 6.66 -0.22
N HIS A 196 17.89 7.83 0.00
CA HIS A 196 17.91 8.49 1.30
C HIS A 196 17.24 7.62 2.39
N ILE A 197 16.04 7.09 2.13
CA ILE A 197 15.33 6.21 3.06
C ILE A 197 16.14 4.93 3.34
N ASN A 198 16.72 4.30 2.33
CA ASN A 198 17.59 3.13 2.52
C ASN A 198 18.83 3.44 3.37
N ASN A 199 19.40 4.64 3.25
CA ASN A 199 20.48 5.07 4.11
C ASN A 199 20.00 5.29 5.56
N LEU A 200 18.79 5.82 5.76
CA LEU A 200 18.20 5.94 7.10
C LEU A 200 17.97 4.57 7.74
N ILE A 201 17.45 3.59 6.98
CA ILE A 201 17.29 2.19 7.45
C ILE A 201 18.62 1.64 7.98
N LYS A 202 19.71 1.85 7.22
CA LYS A 202 21.06 1.42 7.62
C LYS A 202 21.58 2.15 8.87
N ILE A 203 21.43 3.48 8.92
CA ILE A 203 21.86 4.31 10.07
C ILE A 203 21.15 3.88 11.35
N HIS A 204 19.85 3.64 11.26
CA HIS A 204 19.03 3.21 12.39
C HIS A 204 19.05 1.69 12.64
N LYS A 205 19.85 0.94 11.87
CA LYS A 205 20.04 -0.51 11.98
C LYS A 205 18.73 -1.32 11.90
N ALA A 206 17.70 -0.76 11.26
CA ALA A 206 16.45 -1.47 11.02
C ALA A 206 16.69 -2.57 9.99
N LYS A 207 16.21 -3.79 10.28
CA LYS A 207 16.34 -4.93 9.38
C LYS A 207 15.15 -4.98 8.44
N HIS A 208 15.44 -5.16 7.15
CA HIS A 208 14.40 -5.46 6.19
C HIS A 208 13.64 -6.74 6.56
N ASN A 209 12.37 -6.78 6.16
CA ASN A 209 11.54 -7.98 6.14
C ASN A 209 11.06 -8.26 4.70
N GLN A 210 10.34 -9.36 4.50
CA GLN A 210 9.83 -9.72 3.16
C GLN A 210 8.97 -8.61 2.53
N LYS A 211 8.11 -7.95 3.33
CA LYS A 211 7.27 -6.85 2.85
C LYS A 211 8.11 -5.68 2.32
N SER A 212 9.11 -5.25 3.09
CA SER A 212 9.97 -4.12 2.71
C SER A 212 10.84 -4.42 1.49
N MET A 213 11.32 -5.66 1.34
CA MET A 213 12.05 -6.09 0.15
C MET A 213 11.15 -6.09 -1.08
N LEU A 214 9.89 -6.56 -0.93
CA LEU A 214 8.92 -6.57 -2.01
C LEU A 214 8.57 -5.14 -2.46
N THR A 215 8.36 -4.24 -1.49
CA THR A 215 8.14 -2.82 -1.75
C THR A 215 9.33 -2.19 -2.48
N LEU A 216 10.58 -2.46 -2.06
CA LEU A 216 11.76 -1.96 -2.76
C LEU A 216 11.84 -2.45 -4.22
N LEU A 217 11.50 -3.71 -4.44
CA LEU A 217 11.46 -4.29 -5.77
C LEU A 217 10.39 -3.59 -6.64
N GLU A 218 9.18 -3.42 -6.11
CA GLU A 218 8.10 -2.69 -6.78
C GLU A 218 8.52 -1.24 -7.09
N LEU A 219 9.10 -0.53 -6.12
CA LEU A 219 9.56 0.84 -6.27
C LEU A 219 10.55 0.99 -7.41
N TYR A 220 11.64 0.21 -7.40
CA TYR A 220 12.66 0.28 -8.44
C TYR A 220 12.14 -0.15 -9.81
N GLY A 221 11.16 -1.07 -9.85
CA GLY A 221 10.41 -1.40 -11.05
C GLY A 221 9.60 -0.22 -11.59
N CYS A 222 8.78 0.41 -10.74
CA CYS A 222 7.94 1.57 -11.09
C CYS A 222 8.75 2.77 -11.61
N ILE A 223 9.97 2.98 -11.10
CA ILE A 223 10.84 4.07 -11.56
C ILE A 223 11.82 3.65 -12.66
N HIS A 224 11.68 2.44 -13.21
CA HIS A 224 12.47 1.90 -14.33
C HIS A 224 13.97 1.85 -14.02
N SER A 225 14.32 1.70 -12.74
CA SER A 225 15.70 1.56 -12.28
C SER A 225 16.07 0.09 -12.16
N PHE A 226 15.98 -0.64 -13.28
CA PHE A 226 16.12 -2.10 -13.35
C PHE A 226 17.46 -2.63 -12.83
N SER A 227 18.55 -1.83 -12.92
CA SER A 227 19.83 -2.19 -12.32
C SER A 227 19.72 -2.34 -10.80
N GLU A 228 19.08 -1.39 -10.13
CA GLU A 228 18.88 -1.43 -8.67
C GLU A 228 17.90 -2.54 -8.29
N MET A 229 16.84 -2.73 -9.11
CA MET A 229 15.90 -3.84 -8.95
C MET A 229 16.60 -5.21 -8.98
N ARG A 230 17.54 -5.41 -9.91
CA ARG A 230 18.40 -6.62 -9.94
C ARG A 230 19.31 -6.72 -8.72
N HIS A 231 19.91 -5.62 -8.27
CA HIS A 231 20.74 -5.65 -7.06
C HIS A 231 19.93 -6.11 -5.85
N ILE A 232 18.71 -5.59 -5.64
CA ILE A 232 17.82 -6.06 -4.57
C ILE A 232 17.49 -7.55 -4.75
N TRP A 233 17.19 -7.99 -5.97
CA TRP A 233 16.89 -9.40 -6.24
C TRP A 233 18.03 -10.36 -5.88
N PHE A 234 19.28 -9.96 -6.14
CA PHE A 234 20.46 -10.74 -5.76
C PHE A 234 20.74 -10.66 -4.26
N ASP A 235 20.65 -9.46 -3.68
CA ASP A 235 20.90 -9.23 -2.26
C ASP A 235 19.92 -10.00 -1.37
N MET A 236 18.65 -10.10 -1.78
CA MET A 236 17.65 -10.94 -1.12
C MET A 236 18.11 -12.39 -0.99
N PHE A 237 18.67 -12.97 -2.05
CA PHE A 237 19.15 -14.34 -2.05
C PHE A 237 20.36 -14.51 -1.12
N LEU A 238 21.33 -13.58 -1.19
CA LEU A 238 22.51 -13.60 -0.33
C LEU A 238 22.17 -13.39 1.16
N SER A 239 21.14 -12.61 1.44
CA SER A 239 20.66 -12.32 2.79
C SER A 239 19.70 -13.37 3.34
N GLY A 240 19.45 -14.46 2.61
CA GLY A 240 18.61 -15.58 3.06
C GLY A 240 17.10 -15.34 2.99
N TYR A 241 16.63 -14.36 2.20
CA TYR A 241 15.20 -14.17 1.96
C TYR A 241 14.69 -15.14 0.89
N HIS A 242 13.76 -16.02 1.27
CA HIS A 242 13.08 -16.90 0.33
C HIS A 242 12.20 -16.10 -0.65
N ARG A 243 12.45 -16.26 -1.94
CA ARG A 243 11.66 -15.62 -3.00
C ARG A 243 10.41 -16.45 -3.25
N ASN A 244 9.27 -15.91 -2.85
CA ASN A 244 7.96 -16.49 -3.12
C ASN A 244 7.35 -15.98 -4.44
N LEU A 245 6.16 -16.49 -4.79
CA LEU A 245 5.45 -16.13 -6.02
C LEU A 245 5.24 -14.62 -6.19
N ASN A 246 4.98 -13.88 -5.11
CA ASN A 246 4.74 -12.44 -5.17
C ASN A 246 5.99 -11.67 -5.62
N PHE A 247 7.18 -12.08 -5.16
CA PHE A 247 8.42 -11.48 -5.64
C PHE A 247 8.62 -11.67 -7.14
N TYR A 248 8.39 -12.88 -7.64
CA TYR A 248 8.47 -13.16 -9.08
C TYR A 248 7.45 -12.37 -9.88
N LYS A 249 6.18 -12.36 -9.46
CA LYS A 249 5.13 -11.57 -10.13
C LYS A 249 5.52 -10.09 -10.21
N THR A 250 5.96 -9.50 -9.10
CA THR A 250 6.37 -8.09 -9.06
C THR A 250 7.56 -7.83 -9.98
N PHE A 251 8.57 -8.70 -9.99
CA PHE A 251 9.73 -8.56 -10.87
C PHE A 251 9.33 -8.64 -12.35
N ILE A 252 8.57 -9.66 -12.72
CA ILE A 252 8.16 -9.91 -14.12
C ILE A 252 7.25 -8.77 -14.60
N LYS A 253 6.30 -8.33 -13.78
CA LYS A 253 5.43 -7.18 -14.08
C LYS A 253 6.21 -5.89 -14.34
N ALA A 254 7.23 -5.61 -13.52
CA ALA A 254 8.11 -4.47 -13.78
C ALA A 254 8.90 -4.63 -15.08
N SER A 255 9.36 -5.85 -15.34
CA SER A 255 10.23 -6.17 -16.47
C SER A 255 9.50 -6.21 -17.82
N SER A 256 8.19 -6.48 -17.84
CA SER A 256 7.38 -6.52 -19.08
C SER A 256 7.34 -5.18 -19.84
N GLN A 257 7.74 -4.10 -19.19
CA GLN A 257 7.84 -2.77 -19.82
C GLN A 257 9.12 -2.54 -20.62
N ASN A 258 10.17 -3.34 -20.40
CA ASN A 258 11.48 -3.16 -21.01
C ASN A 258 11.93 -4.43 -21.74
N ILE A 259 12.38 -4.28 -22.99
CA ILE A 259 12.81 -5.41 -23.83
C ILE A 259 13.93 -6.22 -23.15
N ARG A 260 14.97 -5.57 -22.62
CA ARG A 260 16.11 -6.25 -22.01
C ARG A 260 15.71 -7.05 -20.77
N GLU A 261 14.87 -6.47 -19.92
CA GLU A 261 14.42 -7.14 -18.69
C GLU A 261 13.38 -8.22 -18.99
N SER A 262 12.54 -8.03 -20.01
CA SER A 262 11.62 -9.05 -20.51
C SER A 262 12.38 -10.28 -21.00
N THR A 263 13.47 -10.11 -21.76
CA THR A 263 14.36 -11.23 -22.16
C THR A 263 14.93 -11.94 -20.95
N TYR A 264 15.45 -11.20 -19.96
CA TYR A 264 15.97 -11.78 -18.72
C TYR A 264 14.90 -12.60 -17.95
N CYS A 265 13.65 -12.15 -17.94
CA CYS A 265 12.56 -12.88 -17.30
C CYS A 265 12.30 -14.25 -17.96
N LEU A 266 12.33 -14.30 -19.29
CA LEU A 266 12.08 -15.51 -20.08
C LEU A 266 13.23 -16.51 -19.97
N ASP A 267 14.46 -16.02 -20.06
CA ASP A 267 15.67 -16.85 -20.09
C ASP A 267 16.14 -17.32 -18.71
N VAL A 268 15.92 -16.51 -17.68
CA VAL A 268 16.48 -16.74 -16.34
C VAL A 268 15.38 -16.95 -15.31
N LEU A 269 14.54 -15.93 -15.06
CA LEU A 269 13.64 -15.95 -13.89
C LEU A 269 12.62 -17.08 -13.95
N ARG A 270 12.03 -17.33 -15.11
CA ARG A 270 11.06 -18.42 -15.32
C ARG A 270 11.63 -19.78 -14.91
N HIS A 271 12.90 -20.03 -15.20
CA HIS A 271 13.58 -21.28 -14.86
C HIS A 271 14.11 -21.28 -13.42
N GLN A 272 14.33 -20.12 -12.83
CA GLN A 272 14.76 -19.98 -11.45
C GLN A 272 13.66 -20.35 -10.45
N MET A 273 12.39 -20.09 -10.79
CA MET A 273 11.22 -20.37 -9.93
C MET A 273 11.17 -21.83 -9.45
N SER A 274 11.43 -22.80 -10.34
CA SER A 274 11.42 -24.22 -9.98
C SER A 274 12.65 -24.67 -9.16
N LYS A 275 13.69 -23.84 -9.11
CA LYS A 275 14.93 -24.09 -8.35
C LYS A 275 14.90 -23.46 -6.95
N GLU A 276 13.87 -22.69 -6.62
CA GLU A 276 13.69 -22.14 -5.28
C GLU A 276 13.40 -23.24 -4.25
N TYR A 277 13.61 -22.91 -2.98
CA TYR A 277 13.24 -23.78 -1.85
C TYR A 277 12.31 -23.03 -0.89
N PRO A 278 11.02 -23.40 -0.82
CA PRO A 278 10.33 -24.40 -1.65
C PRO A 278 10.20 -23.96 -3.13
N PRO A 279 10.01 -24.89 -4.08
CA PRO A 279 9.80 -24.55 -5.48
C PRO A 279 8.59 -23.63 -5.65
N VAL A 280 8.75 -22.60 -6.48
CA VAL A 280 7.68 -21.65 -6.80
C VAL A 280 7.04 -22.06 -8.12
N TYR A 281 5.73 -22.29 -8.10
CA TYR A 281 4.96 -22.62 -9.30
C TYR A 281 4.24 -21.38 -9.83
N PRO A 282 4.42 -21.02 -11.12
CA PRO A 282 3.68 -19.92 -11.72
C PRO A 282 2.18 -20.21 -11.75
N ASP A 283 1.38 -19.21 -11.41
CA ASP A 283 -0.06 -19.24 -11.62
C ASP A 283 -0.45 -18.57 -12.95
N LEU A 284 -1.75 -18.54 -13.26
CA LEU A 284 -2.26 -17.97 -14.51
C LEU A 284 -1.86 -16.50 -14.69
N GLU A 285 -1.88 -15.70 -13.62
CA GLU A 285 -1.44 -14.31 -13.65
C GLU A 285 0.04 -14.21 -14.02
N THR A 286 0.89 -15.04 -13.40
CA THR A 286 2.33 -15.06 -13.70
C THR A 286 2.58 -15.46 -15.14
N TYR A 287 1.85 -16.44 -15.67
CA TYR A 287 1.94 -16.81 -17.08
C TYR A 287 1.51 -15.67 -18.02
N ASN A 288 0.44 -14.93 -17.70
CA ASN A 288 0.02 -13.77 -18.48
C ASN A 288 1.13 -12.70 -18.52
N LEU A 289 1.78 -12.42 -17.38
CA LEU A 289 2.92 -11.49 -17.33
C LEU A 289 4.12 -11.98 -18.16
N LEU A 290 4.39 -13.29 -18.18
CA LEU A 290 5.42 -13.88 -19.04
C LEU A 290 5.05 -13.76 -20.52
N LEU A 291 3.77 -13.90 -20.88
CA LEU A 291 3.29 -13.67 -22.24
C LEU A 291 3.42 -12.20 -22.66
N GLU A 292 3.17 -11.25 -21.74
CA GLU A 292 3.47 -9.83 -21.97
C GLU A 292 4.96 -9.61 -22.27
N CYS A 293 5.86 -10.26 -21.53
CA CYS A 293 7.29 -10.23 -21.81
C CYS A 293 7.62 -10.81 -23.20
N CYS A 294 6.98 -11.93 -23.59
CA CYS A 294 7.17 -12.51 -24.92
C CYS A 294 6.73 -11.56 -26.03
N ILE A 295 5.58 -10.89 -25.84
CA ILE A 295 5.08 -9.88 -26.79
C ILE A 295 6.06 -8.70 -26.89
N LYS A 296 6.62 -8.27 -25.75
CA LYS A 296 7.57 -7.16 -25.71
C LYS A 296 8.89 -7.45 -26.45
N CYS A 297 9.37 -8.70 -26.37
CA CYS A 297 10.61 -9.14 -27.03
C CYS A 297 10.41 -9.79 -28.40
N ASP A 298 9.16 -9.90 -28.87
CA ASP A 298 8.78 -10.65 -30.07
C ASP A 298 9.24 -12.13 -30.10
N ASP A 299 9.29 -12.78 -28.93
CA ASP A 299 9.65 -14.20 -28.81
C ASP A 299 8.43 -15.10 -29.02
N LEU A 300 8.15 -15.40 -30.29
CA LEU A 300 7.03 -16.25 -30.69
C LEU A 300 7.20 -17.72 -30.28
N ILE A 301 8.45 -18.20 -30.11
CA ILE A 301 8.73 -19.60 -29.78
C ILE A 301 8.35 -19.85 -28.32
N THR A 302 8.88 -19.03 -27.42
CA THR A 302 8.59 -19.11 -25.99
C THR A 302 7.12 -18.84 -25.72
N LYS A 303 6.50 -17.89 -26.45
CA LYS A 303 5.06 -17.63 -26.39
C LYS A 303 4.25 -18.90 -26.67
N LYS A 304 4.54 -19.62 -27.77
CA LYS A 304 3.85 -20.88 -28.12
C LYS A 304 4.02 -21.95 -27.04
N GLN A 305 5.22 -22.09 -26.48
CA GLN A 305 5.48 -23.05 -25.40
C GLN A 305 4.64 -22.75 -24.16
N ILE A 306 4.59 -21.48 -23.73
CA ILE A 306 3.80 -21.05 -22.57
C ILE A 306 2.30 -21.23 -22.84
N THR A 307 1.79 -20.81 -24.00
CA THR A 307 0.37 -20.98 -24.34
C THR A 307 -0.04 -22.46 -24.34
N ASN A 308 0.77 -23.34 -24.92
CA ASN A 308 0.51 -24.78 -24.90
C ASN A 308 0.49 -25.35 -23.48
N HIS A 309 1.38 -24.87 -22.60
CA HIS A 309 1.37 -25.26 -21.19
C HIS A 309 0.10 -24.82 -20.48
N ILE A 310 -0.34 -23.57 -20.70
CA ILE A 310 -1.60 -23.04 -20.13
C ILE A 310 -2.79 -23.88 -20.61
N MET A 311 -2.89 -24.16 -21.92
CA MET A 311 -4.00 -24.93 -22.48
C MET A 311 -4.07 -26.36 -21.91
N LYS A 312 -2.93 -27.02 -21.72
CA LYS A 312 -2.90 -28.38 -21.15
C LYS A 312 -3.34 -28.43 -19.68
N HIS A 313 -2.98 -27.42 -18.89
CA HIS A 313 -3.17 -27.44 -17.43
C HIS A 313 -4.40 -26.67 -16.93
N TYR A 314 -4.95 -25.73 -17.71
CA TYR A 314 -6.06 -24.87 -17.29
C TYR A 314 -7.33 -24.99 -18.14
N SER A 315 -7.27 -25.63 -19.32
CA SER A 315 -8.47 -25.86 -20.14
C SER A 315 -9.21 -27.16 -19.78
N SER A 316 -8.56 -28.09 -19.06
CA SER A 316 -9.17 -29.36 -18.62
C SER A 316 -10.09 -29.20 -17.40
N THR A 317 -10.01 -28.09 -16.67
CA THR A 317 -10.86 -27.80 -15.50
C THR A 317 -12.24 -27.22 -15.83
N GLN A 318 -12.54 -26.92 -17.11
CA GLN A 318 -13.88 -26.45 -17.54
C GLN A 318 -14.77 -27.55 -18.14
N ASN A 319 -14.26 -28.77 -18.35
CA ASN A 319 -15.03 -29.88 -18.94
C ASN A 319 -15.43 -30.97 -17.92
N SER A 320 -15.36 -30.66 -16.62
CA SER A 320 -15.77 -31.58 -15.54
C SER A 320 -16.63 -30.86 -14.50
N GLN A 321 -17.68 -30.19 -14.96
CA GLN A 321 -18.86 -29.83 -14.16
C GLN A 321 -20.13 -30.24 -14.89
#